data_AF-A0AB39QAD3-F1
#
_entry.id   AF-A0AB39QAD3-F1
#
_cell.length_a   1.000
_cell.length_b   1.000
_cell.length_c   1.000
_cell.angle_alpha   90.00
_cell.angle_beta   90.00
_cell.angle_gamma   90.00
#
_symmetry.space_group_name_H-M   'P 1'
#
loop_
_entity.id
_entity.type
_entity.pdbx_description
1 polymer ?
#
loop_
_entity_poly.entity_id
_entity_poly.type
_entity_poly.pdbx_seq_one_letter_code
_entity_poly.pdbx_strand_id
1 'polypeptide(L)'
;MIDTLPPEAENGPRATVSALARRLQVNRQTLYRDFPEQITPLKAQQVLGSAAPPRARGTTSDRATIARLRREEVDLTRHLHLYEDHIRRLTIDNATLREALEAHQHVTVIRPPASSAGG
;
A
#
# COMPACT_ATOMS: atom_id res chain seq x y z
N MET A 1 37.53 -0.82 -15.18
CA MET A 1 37.15 0.28 -16.10
C MET A 1 35.71 0.01 -16.50
N ILE A 2 34.79 0.75 -15.88
CA ILE A 2 33.35 0.62 -16.07
C ILE A 2 32.99 1.48 -17.28
N ASP A 3 32.31 0.90 -18.26
CA ASP A 3 31.37 1.69 -19.06
C ASP A 3 30.02 0.96 -19.09
N THR A 4 29.04 1.64 -18.53
CA THR A 4 27.75 1.13 -18.11
C THR A 4 26.77 1.36 -19.24
N LEU A 5 26.34 0.31 -19.95
CA LEU A 5 25.18 0.42 -20.83
C LEU A 5 23.92 0.58 -19.95
N PRO A 6 23.12 1.64 -20.14
CA PRO A 6 21.96 1.89 -19.30
C PRO A 6 20.87 0.82 -19.53
N PRO A 7 20.30 0.21 -18.47
CA PRO A 7 19.11 -0.63 -18.56
C PRO A 7 17.84 0.23 -18.68
N GLU A 8 17.76 1.07 -19.72
CA GLU A 8 16.62 1.98 -19.96
C GLU A 8 15.66 1.45 -21.04
N ALA A 9 15.63 0.14 -21.29
CA ALA A 9 14.82 -0.45 -22.36
C ALA A 9 13.67 -1.36 -21.89
N GLU A 10 13.44 -1.53 -20.58
CA GLU A 10 12.36 -2.43 -20.12
C GLU A 10 11.00 -1.76 -19.85
N ASN A 11 10.91 -0.42 -19.96
CA ASN A 11 9.62 0.29 -19.84
C ASN A 11 9.45 1.39 -20.91
N GLY A 12 9.84 1.10 -22.15
CA GLY A 12 9.50 1.95 -23.28
C GLY A 12 7.97 2.00 -23.53
N PRO A 13 7.41 3.10 -24.06
CA PRO A 13 6.00 3.19 -24.43
C PRO A 13 5.63 2.03 -25.37
N ARG A 14 4.60 1.24 -25.02
CA ARG A 14 4.11 0.10 -25.82
C ARG A 14 4.21 0.41 -27.32
N ALA A 15 5.06 -0.32 -28.04
CA ALA A 15 5.27 -0.12 -29.46
C ALA A 15 3.94 -0.39 -30.19
N THR A 16 3.32 0.67 -30.69
CA THR A 16 2.11 0.57 -31.52
C THR A 16 2.45 0.95 -32.95
N VAL A 17 1.72 0.38 -33.91
CA VAL A 17 1.87 0.71 -35.35
C VAL A 17 1.75 2.22 -35.57
N SER A 18 0.90 2.89 -34.79
CA SER A 18 0.72 4.34 -34.77
C SER A 18 1.94 5.12 -34.27
N ALA A 19 2.65 4.59 -33.26
CA ALA A 19 3.89 5.20 -32.77
C ALA A 19 5.02 5.02 -33.79
N LEU A 20 5.09 3.85 -34.44
CA LEU A 20 6.06 3.56 -35.50
C LEU A 20 5.85 4.46 -36.72
N ALA A 21 4.60 4.62 -37.18
CA ALA A 21 4.23 5.53 -38.27
C ALA A 21 4.65 6.98 -38.00
N ARG A 22 4.42 7.47 -36.78
CA ARG A 22 4.83 8.82 -36.37
C ARG A 22 6.35 8.98 -36.33
N ARG A 23 7.07 7.98 -35.82
CA ARG A 23 8.54 8.01 -35.72
C ARG A 23 9.20 7.98 -37.09
N LEU A 24 8.64 7.23 -38.04
CA LEU A 24 9.14 7.14 -39.41
C LEU A 24 8.57 8.23 -40.34
N GLN A 25 7.63 9.05 -39.84
CA GLN A 25 6.88 10.05 -40.61
C GLN A 25 6.20 9.49 -41.88
N VAL A 26 5.76 8.23 -41.81
CA VAL A 26 5.07 7.55 -42.92
C VAL A 26 3.62 7.31 -42.55
N ASN A 27 2.74 7.29 -43.55
CA ASN A 27 1.36 6.87 -43.34
C ASN A 27 1.31 5.40 -42.86
N ARG A 28 0.41 5.13 -41.90
CA ARG A 28 0.11 3.77 -41.42
C ARG A 28 -0.23 2.82 -42.56
N GLN A 29 -0.91 3.31 -43.60
CA GLN A 29 -1.30 2.51 -44.74
C GLN A 29 -0.09 2.01 -45.54
N THR A 30 0.96 2.82 -45.66
CA THR A 30 2.24 2.43 -46.27
C THR A 30 2.93 1.35 -45.45
N LEU A 31 2.91 1.48 -44.12
CA LEU A 31 3.44 0.44 -43.23
C LEU A 31 2.69 -0.88 -43.43
N TYR A 32 1.35 -0.86 -43.46
CA TYR A 32 0.56 -2.08 -43.67
C TYR A 32 0.78 -2.73 -45.04
N ARG A 33 1.06 -1.92 -46.07
CA ARG A 33 1.27 -2.40 -47.44
C ARG A 33 2.68 -2.96 -47.65
N ASP A 34 3.68 -2.26 -47.16
CA ASP A 34 5.08 -2.51 -47.52
C ASP A 34 5.80 -3.38 -46.47
N PHE A 35 5.29 -3.42 -45.23
CA PHE A 35 5.91 -4.12 -44.10
C PHE A 35 4.92 -4.97 -43.29
N PRO A 36 4.10 -5.85 -43.92
CA PRO A 36 3.07 -6.61 -43.23
C PRO A 36 3.64 -7.55 -42.15
N GLU A 37 4.73 -8.28 -42.45
CA GLU A 37 5.35 -9.25 -41.55
C GLU A 37 5.86 -8.62 -40.24
N GLN A 38 6.33 -7.38 -40.32
CA GLN A 38 6.88 -6.64 -39.17
C GLN A 38 5.77 -6.07 -38.28
N ILE A 39 4.55 -5.94 -38.81
CA ILE A 39 3.39 -5.34 -38.13
C ILE A 39 2.50 -6.39 -37.48
N THR A 40 2.42 -7.58 -38.05
CA THR A 40 1.69 -8.73 -37.49
C THR A 40 1.98 -8.97 -36.00
N PRO A 41 3.24 -9.02 -35.52
CA PRO A 41 3.52 -9.21 -34.09
C PRO A 41 3.05 -8.04 -33.23
N LEU A 42 3.12 -6.79 -33.74
CA LEU A 42 2.61 -5.61 -33.03
C LEU A 42 1.09 -5.65 -32.87
N LYS A 43 0.36 -6.12 -33.89
CA LYS A 43 -1.09 -6.33 -33.82
C LYS A 43 -1.46 -7.42 -32.80
N ALA A 44 -0.74 -8.55 -32.84
CA ALA A 44 -0.98 -9.65 -31.90
C ALA A 44 -0.79 -9.18 -30.44
N GLN A 45 0.26 -8.41 -30.17
CA GLN A 45 0.51 -7.81 -28.86
C GLN A 45 -0.57 -6.78 -28.45
N GLN A 46 -1.13 -6.02 -29.40
CA GLN A 46 -2.25 -5.11 -29.13
C GLN A 46 -3.52 -5.87 -28.75
N VAL A 47 -3.82 -6.98 -29.44
CA VAL A 47 -4.99 -7.83 -29.14
C VAL A 47 -4.85 -8.49 -27.77
N LEU A 48 -3.68 -9.07 -27.48
CA LEU A 48 -3.36 -9.67 -26.17
C LEU A 48 -3.36 -8.62 -25.04
N GLY A 49 -2.84 -7.42 -25.30
CA GLY A 49 -2.80 -6.32 -24.33
C GLY A 49 -4.15 -5.65 -24.08
N SER A 50 -5.13 -5.84 -24.97
CA SER A 50 -6.51 -5.35 -24.80
C SER A 50 -7.38 -6.31 -23.97
N ALA A 51 -6.90 -7.53 -23.70
CA ALA A 51 -7.55 -8.47 -22.78
C ALA A 51 -7.20 -8.20 -21.30
N ALA A 52 -6.30 -7.24 -21.02
CA ALA A 52 -6.13 -6.74 -19.66
C ALA A 52 -7.42 -6.00 -19.24
N PRO A 53 -7.94 -6.23 -18.02
CA PRO A 53 -9.12 -5.50 -17.56
C PRO A 53 -8.85 -4.00 -17.69
N PRO A 54 -9.86 -3.19 -18.07
CA PRO A 54 -9.68 -1.75 -18.15
C PRO A 54 -9.16 -1.31 -16.78
N ARG A 55 -7.94 -0.75 -16.73
CA ARG A 55 -7.47 -0.06 -15.53
C ARG A 55 -8.57 0.94 -15.21
N ALA A 56 -9.31 0.68 -14.12
CA ALA A 56 -10.37 1.56 -13.68
C ALA A 56 -9.73 2.94 -13.59
N ARG A 57 -10.14 3.84 -14.49
CA ARG A 57 -9.77 5.25 -14.38
C ARG A 57 -10.51 5.71 -13.14
N GLY A 58 -9.84 5.57 -11.98
CA GLY A 58 -10.39 5.92 -10.68
C GLY A 58 -11.04 7.29 -10.83
N THR A 59 -12.35 7.30 -10.63
CA THR A 59 -13.15 8.51 -10.77
C THR A 59 -12.62 9.54 -9.75
N THR A 60 -12.89 10.83 -9.96
CA THR A 60 -12.56 11.85 -8.95
C THR A 60 -13.16 11.49 -7.57
N SER A 61 -14.31 10.79 -7.58
CA SER A 61 -14.94 10.23 -6.38
C SER A 61 -14.04 9.21 -5.67
N ASP A 62 -13.41 8.29 -6.40
CA ASP A 62 -12.54 7.27 -5.80
C ASP A 62 -11.30 7.90 -5.15
N ARG A 63 -10.74 8.95 -5.78
CA ARG A 63 -9.60 9.70 -5.20
C ARG A 63 -9.99 10.45 -3.94
N ALA A 64 -11.17 11.06 -3.91
CA ALA A 64 -11.68 11.75 -2.73
C ALA A 64 -11.94 10.77 -1.58
N THR A 65 -12.50 9.59 -1.87
CA THR A 65 -12.72 8.52 -0.91
C THR A 65 -11.39 8.01 -0.33
N ILE A 66 -10.39 7.74 -1.17
CA ILE A 66 -9.06 7.29 -0.71
C ILE A 66 -8.40 8.36 0.17
N ALA A 67 -8.50 9.64 -0.19
CA ALA A 67 -7.95 10.72 0.62
C ALA A 67 -8.66 10.83 1.98
N ARG A 68 -9.98 10.62 2.02
CA ARG A 68 -10.76 10.60 3.26
C ARG A 68 -10.34 9.45 4.16
N LEU A 69 -10.27 8.23 3.61
CA LEU A 69 -9.87 7.03 4.34
C LEU A 69 -8.46 7.16 4.93
N ARG A 70 -7.52 7.75 4.20
CA ARG A 70 -6.16 8.00 4.73
C ARG A 70 -6.15 8.97 5.91
N ARG A 71 -7.02 9.99 5.90
CA ARG A 71 -7.14 10.91 7.04
C ARG A 71 -7.75 10.20 8.24
N GLU A 72 -8.82 9.43 8.01
CA GLU A 72 -9.47 8.63 9.05
C GLU A 72 -8.49 7.61 9.68
N GLU A 73 -7.64 6.97 8.88
CA GLU A 73 -6.61 6.04 9.37
C GLU A 73 -5.58 6.75 10.27
N VAL A 74 -5.10 7.92 9.87
CA VAL A 74 -4.17 8.73 10.67
C VAL A 74 -4.81 9.17 11.98
N ASP A 75 -6.04 9.65 11.93
CA ASP A 75 -6.78 10.11 13.12
C ASP A 75 -7.07 8.95 14.09
N LEU A 76 -7.48 7.79 13.56
CA LEU A 76 -7.71 6.60 14.37
C LEU A 76 -6.42 6.12 15.04
N THR A 77 -5.31 6.08 14.29
CA THR A 77 -4.00 5.71 14.82
C THR A 77 -3.58 6.67 15.93
N ARG A 78 -3.79 7.97 15.75
CA ARG A 78 -3.50 8.97 16.78
C ARG A 78 -4.34 8.75 18.04
N HIS A 79 -5.63 8.45 17.92
CA HIS A 79 -6.49 8.17 19.07
C HIS A 79 -6.06 6.90 19.81
N LEU A 80 -5.65 5.84 19.10
CA LEU A 80 -5.15 4.62 19.72
C LEU A 80 -3.93 4.90 20.61
N HIS A 81 -2.95 5.66 20.13
CA HIS A 81 -1.79 6.03 20.93
C HIS A 81 -2.17 6.86 22.17
N LEU A 82 -3.10 7.82 22.02
CA LEU A 82 -3.58 8.62 23.15
C LEU A 82 -4.31 7.78 24.21
N TYR A 83 -5.10 6.79 23.79
CA TYR A 83 -5.80 5.90 24.71
C TYR A 83 -4.85 4.92 25.38
N GLU A 84 -3.87 4.40 24.65
CA GLU A 84 -2.82 3.56 25.21
C GLU A 84 -2.05 4.29 26.33
N ASP A 85 -1.66 5.54 26.09
CA ASP A 85 -0.97 6.35 27.09
C ASP A 85 -1.85 6.66 28.31
N HIS A 86 -3.15 6.91 28.11
CA HIS A 86 -4.08 7.07 29.22
C HIS A 86 -4.23 5.80 30.04
N ILE A 87 -4.35 4.64 29.40
CA ILE A 87 -4.46 3.35 30.09
C ILE A 87 -3.18 3.08 30.89
N ARG A 88 -2.01 3.32 30.31
CA ARG A 88 -0.72 3.19 31.01
C ARG A 88 -0.68 4.09 32.24
N ARG A 89 -1.04 5.36 32.09
CA ARG A 89 -1.06 6.32 33.20
C ARG A 89 -2.02 5.90 34.30
N LEU A 90 -3.27 5.54 33.94
CA LEU A 90 -4.25 5.05 34.90
C LEU A 90 -3.78 3.79 35.62
N THR A 91 -3.04 2.91 34.94
CA THR A 91 -2.49 1.70 35.55
C THR A 91 -1.45 2.04 36.62
N ILE A 92 -0.55 2.98 36.33
CA ILE A 92 0.47 3.46 37.27
C ILE A 92 -0.18 4.19 38.46
N ASP A 93 -1.12 5.10 38.18
CA ASP A 93 -1.82 5.86 39.21
C ASP A 93 -2.60 4.92 40.13
N ASN A 94 -3.25 3.89 39.57
CA ASN A 94 -4.00 2.91 40.34
C ASN A 94 -3.09 2.03 41.23
N ALA A 95 -1.91 1.64 40.74
CA ALA A 95 -0.92 0.92 41.55
C ALA A 95 -0.43 1.78 42.72
N THR A 96 -0.05 3.03 42.44
CA THR A 96 0.38 4.01 43.46
C THR A 96 -0.70 4.23 44.52
N LEU A 97 -1.96 4.37 44.10
CA LEU A 97 -3.08 4.57 45.02
C LEU A 97 -3.34 3.34 45.90
N ARG A 98 -3.16 2.12 45.36
CA ARG A 98 -3.26 0.88 46.15
C ARG A 98 -2.15 0.81 47.20
N GLU A 99 -0.90 1.09 46.83
CA GLU A 99 0.23 1.13 47.77
C GLU A 99 0.01 2.15 48.87
N ALA A 100 -0.46 3.36 48.52
CA ALA A 100 -0.78 4.40 49.49
C ALA A 100 -1.90 3.96 50.45
N LEU A 101 -2.92 3.26 49.96
CA LEU A 101 -4.02 2.78 50.78
C LEU A 101 -3.58 1.66 51.74
N GLU A 102 -2.77 0.71 51.27
CA GLU A 102 -2.17 -0.34 52.10
C GLU A 102 -1.30 0.27 53.21
N ALA A 103 -0.48 1.26 52.87
CA ALA A 103 0.38 1.97 53.82
C ALA A 103 -0.41 2.75 54.88
N HIS A 104 -1.53 3.38 54.50
CA HIS A 104 -2.34 4.17 55.43
C HIS A 104 -3.27 3.34 56.32
N GLN A 105 -3.66 2.12 55.92
CA GLN A 105 -4.69 1.36 56.63
C GLN A 105 -4.18 0.14 57.41
N HIS A 106 -2.87 -0.17 57.43
CA HIS A 106 -2.36 -1.47 57.91
C HIS A 106 -3.06 -2.67 57.23
N VAL A 107 -3.68 -2.46 56.06
CA VAL A 107 -4.40 -3.50 55.31
C VAL A 107 -3.38 -4.16 54.39
N THR A 108 -2.89 -5.32 54.79
CA THR A 108 -2.00 -6.14 53.96
C THR A 108 -2.85 -7.02 53.03
N VAL A 109 -2.63 -6.91 51.71
CA VAL A 109 -3.30 -7.79 50.73
C VAL A 109 -2.79 -9.22 50.89
N ILE A 110 -3.66 -10.13 51.32
CA ILE A 110 -3.38 -11.57 51.37
C ILE A 110 -3.51 -12.10 49.94
N ARG A 111 -2.38 -12.23 49.24
CA ARG A 111 -2.33 -12.96 47.97
C ARG A 111 -2.48 -14.46 48.29
N PRO A 112 -3.51 -15.16 47.79
CA PRO A 112 -3.61 -16.60 47.98
C PRO A 112 -2.42 -17.29 47.31
N PRO A 113 -1.80 -18.31 47.94
CA PRO A 113 -0.71 -19.05 47.32
C PRO A 113 -1.22 -19.61 46.00
N ALA A 114 -0.41 -19.44 44.94
CA ALA A 114 -0.68 -20.05 43.65
C ALA A 114 -0.99 -21.52 43.90
N SER A 115 -2.24 -21.92 43.63
CA SER A 115 -2.71 -23.29 43.79
C SER A 115 -1.74 -24.17 43.03
N SER A 116 -0.90 -24.91 43.78
CA SER A 116 -0.23 -26.09 43.30
C SER A 116 -1.31 -27.09 42.95
N ALA A 117 -1.89 -26.96 41.76
CA ALA A 117 -2.64 -28.02 41.12
C ALA A 117 -1.62 -29.08 40.70
N GLY A 118 -1.24 -29.92 41.66
CA GLY A 118 -0.64 -31.23 41.43
C GLY A 118 -1.74 -32.24 41.09
N GLY A 119 -1.34 -33.30 40.37
CA GLY A 119 -2.14 -34.47 40.06
C GLY A 119 -1.80 -35.05 38.70
#